data_AF-A0A497K9S1-F1
#
_entry.id   AF-A0A497K9S1-F1
#
_cell.length_a   1.000
_cell.length_b   1.000
_cell.length_c   1.000
_cell.angle_alpha   90.00
_cell.angle_beta   90.00
_cell.angle_gamma   90.00
#
_symmetry.space_group_name_H-M   'P 1'
#
loop_
_entity.id
_entity.type
_entity.pdbx_description
1 polymer ?
#
loop_
_entity_poly.entity_id
_entity_poly.type
_entity_poly.pdbx_seq_one_letter_code
_entity_poly.pdbx_strand_id
1 'polypeptide(L)'
;MASEPSAMVNVIGDKNVGNFNWTYSMVVHYTASIPTDGGLHTIDVLDLLNAESLSPSQYALVGELGYSSIVNVRVHSNETITFEECIPSRVTYPMTRGWYVPSDSGLTLTGTFYFGNDPTAVEELTFTFSGVVVPEINSIFPLIALLAIAMLAITLKNKK
;
A
#
# COMPACT_ATOMS: atom_id res chain seq x y z
N MET A 1 2.89 -10.27 18.46
CA MET A 1 4.04 -10.04 17.56
C MET A 1 3.50 -9.23 16.39
N ALA A 2 3.91 -7.98 16.22
CA ALA A 2 3.64 -7.26 14.97
C ALA A 2 4.40 -7.99 13.86
N SER A 3 3.75 -8.27 12.73
CA SER A 3 4.43 -8.84 11.55
C SER A 3 5.53 -7.88 11.13
N GLU A 4 6.77 -8.38 10.97
CA GLU A 4 7.85 -7.55 10.44
C GLU A 4 7.47 -7.01 9.04
N PRO A 5 7.83 -5.76 8.71
CA PRO A 5 7.50 -5.20 7.41
C PRO A 5 8.17 -5.97 6.27
N SER A 6 7.40 -6.28 5.23
CA SER A 6 7.94 -6.86 4.00
C SER A 6 8.31 -5.73 3.05
N ALA A 7 9.61 -5.46 2.92
CA ALA A 7 10.15 -4.49 1.97
C ALA A 7 10.75 -5.22 0.76
N MET A 8 10.44 -4.75 -0.43
CA MET A 8 10.97 -5.30 -1.68
C MET A 8 11.30 -4.16 -2.64
N VAL A 9 12.44 -4.29 -3.34
CA VAL A 9 12.83 -3.40 -4.43
C VAL A 9 12.96 -4.22 -5.70
N ASN A 10 12.23 -3.82 -6.74
CA ASN A 10 12.30 -4.42 -8.07
C ASN A 10 12.84 -3.39 -9.06
N VAL A 11 13.73 -3.83 -9.95
CA VAL A 11 14.17 -3.05 -11.12
C VAL A 11 13.81 -3.85 -12.35
N ILE A 12 13.02 -3.26 -13.23
CA ILE A 12 12.50 -3.89 -14.45
C ILE A 12 13.02 -3.09 -15.64
N GLY A 13 13.56 -3.79 -16.63
CA GLY A 13 14.02 -3.22 -17.89
C GLY A 13 13.28 -3.85 -19.06
N ASP A 14 12.51 -3.06 -19.79
CA ASP A 14 11.71 -3.51 -20.92
C ASP A 14 12.23 -2.91 -22.22
N LYS A 15 12.27 -3.74 -23.27
CA LYS A 15 12.59 -3.31 -24.64
C LYS A 15 11.43 -3.64 -25.56
N ASN A 16 10.77 -2.61 -26.08
CA ASN A 16 9.70 -2.80 -27.03
C ASN A 16 10.25 -3.22 -28.40
N VAL A 17 9.81 -4.37 -28.90
CA VAL A 17 10.19 -4.88 -30.23
C VAL A 17 9.72 -3.88 -31.29
N GLY A 18 10.66 -3.34 -32.07
CA GLY A 18 10.38 -2.34 -33.11
C GLY A 18 10.66 -0.88 -32.71
N ASN A 19 10.94 -0.60 -31.43
CA ASN A 19 11.41 0.71 -30.95
C ASN A 19 12.84 0.59 -30.40
N PHE A 20 13.63 1.67 -30.50
CA PHE A 20 15.01 1.71 -29.99
C PHE A 20 15.09 2.07 -28.50
N ASN A 21 13.97 2.38 -27.85
CA ASN A 21 13.93 2.89 -26.49
C ASN A 21 13.83 1.74 -25.48
N TRP A 22 14.76 1.72 -24.52
CA TRP A 22 14.65 0.94 -23.29
C TRP A 22 13.81 1.71 -22.27
N THR A 23 12.91 1.02 -21.59
CA THR A 23 12.20 1.57 -20.43
C THR A 23 12.74 0.89 -19.19
N TYR A 24 13.16 1.68 -18.21
CA TYR A 24 13.54 1.18 -16.89
C TYR A 24 12.49 1.65 -15.88
N SER A 25 12.03 0.74 -15.02
CA SER A 25 11.19 1.08 -13.88
C SER A 25 11.78 0.51 -12.59
N MET A 26 11.65 1.27 -11.52
CA MET A 26 12.00 0.85 -10.17
C MET A 26 10.74 0.89 -9.33
N VAL A 27 10.44 -0.21 -8.65
CA VAL A 27 9.28 -0.34 -7.76
C VAL A 27 9.79 -0.66 -6.38
N VAL A 28 9.50 0.22 -5.43
CA VAL A 28 9.70 -0.04 -4.00
C VAL A 28 8.34 -0.39 -3.42
N HIS A 29 8.24 -1.55 -2.80
CA HIS A 29 7.04 -2.04 -2.16
C HIS A 29 7.30 -2.22 -0.67
N TYR A 30 6.36 -1.75 0.14
CA TYR A 30 6.41 -1.90 1.58
C TYR A 30 5.05 -2.37 2.07
N THR A 31 5.03 -3.39 2.92
CA THR A 31 3.80 -3.92 3.53
C THR A 31 4.00 -4.07 5.02
N ALA A 32 3.10 -3.46 5.80
CA ALA A 32 3.10 -3.55 7.25
C ALA A 32 1.66 -3.71 7.79
N SER A 33 1.55 -4.32 8.97
CA SER A 33 0.31 -4.36 9.73
C SER A 33 0.22 -3.13 10.64
N ILE A 34 -0.92 -2.48 10.67
CA ILE A 34 -1.22 -1.35 11.57
C ILE A 34 -1.94 -1.90 12.82
N PRO A 35 -1.78 -1.29 14.02
CA PRO A 35 -2.47 -1.74 15.23
C PRO A 35 -4.00 -1.88 15.07
N THR A 36 -4.59 -2.80 15.86
CA THR A 36 -6.01 -3.17 15.81
C THR A 36 -6.97 -2.18 16.47
N ASP A 37 -6.55 -0.95 16.67
CA ASP A 37 -7.38 0.06 17.32
C ASP A 37 -8.32 0.75 16.32
N GLY A 38 -9.49 1.12 16.84
CA GLY A 38 -10.39 2.02 16.14
C GLY A 38 -9.89 3.45 16.30
N GLY A 39 -10.01 4.26 15.25
CA GLY A 39 -9.65 5.67 15.33
C GLY A 39 -9.11 6.20 14.02
N LEU A 40 -8.34 7.28 14.11
CA LEU A 40 -7.61 7.88 13.00
C LEU A 40 -6.24 7.21 12.86
N HIS A 41 -5.90 6.87 11.63
CA HIS A 41 -4.67 6.23 11.22
C HIS A 41 -4.02 7.05 10.12
N THR A 42 -2.77 7.48 10.33
CA THR A 42 -2.00 8.22 9.34
C THR A 42 -0.83 7.38 8.85
N ILE A 43 -0.77 7.18 7.54
CA ILE A 43 0.37 6.57 6.86
C ILE A 43 1.29 7.70 6.41
N ASP A 44 2.49 7.77 6.99
CA ASP A 44 3.57 8.62 6.52
C ASP A 44 4.45 7.81 5.56
N VAL A 45 4.35 8.09 4.26
CA VAL A 45 5.09 7.32 3.25
C VAL A 45 6.60 7.57 3.34
N LEU A 46 7.01 8.78 3.71
CA LEU A 46 8.42 9.15 3.77
C LEU A 46 9.11 8.45 4.95
N ASP A 47 8.43 8.40 6.10
CA ASP A 47 8.88 7.64 7.27
C ASP A 47 9.01 6.14 6.96
N LEU A 48 8.01 5.54 6.29
CA LEU A 48 8.05 4.13 5.89
C LEU A 48 9.20 3.79 4.94
N LEU A 49 9.61 4.75 4.11
CA LEU A 49 10.74 4.62 3.18
C LEU A 49 12.07 5.06 3.80
N ASN A 50 12.07 5.59 5.03
CA ASN A 50 13.20 6.24 5.68
C ASN A 50 13.87 7.28 4.75
N ALA A 51 13.06 8.15 4.16
CA ALA A 51 13.47 9.20 3.25
C ALA A 51 13.01 10.57 3.78
N GLU A 52 13.81 11.62 3.56
CA GLU A 52 13.41 12.99 3.93
C GLU A 52 12.51 13.63 2.87
N SER A 53 12.63 13.21 1.61
CA SER A 53 11.80 13.68 0.51
C SER A 53 11.81 12.69 -0.65
N LEU A 54 10.83 12.83 -1.56
CA LEU A 54 10.79 12.12 -2.84
C LEU A 54 10.66 13.12 -3.99
N SER A 55 11.41 12.91 -5.06
CA SER A 55 11.29 13.67 -6.31
C SER A 55 11.07 12.72 -7.48
N PRO A 56 10.32 13.12 -8.53
CA PRO A 56 10.21 12.29 -9.72
C PRO A 56 11.59 12.18 -10.39
N SER A 57 11.81 11.07 -11.10
CA SER A 57 13.01 10.94 -11.92
C SER A 57 12.98 11.96 -13.05
N GLN A 58 14.11 12.62 -13.33
CA GLN A 58 14.26 13.47 -14.51
C GLN A 58 14.06 12.70 -15.84
N TYR A 59 14.11 11.37 -15.79
CA TYR A 59 13.88 10.47 -16.92
C TYR A 59 12.48 9.84 -16.90
N ALA A 60 11.61 10.24 -15.97
CA ALA A 60 10.25 9.72 -15.90
C ALA A 60 9.48 10.12 -17.17
N LEU A 61 8.99 9.13 -17.90
CA LEU A 61 8.19 9.36 -19.10
C LEU A 61 6.76 9.68 -18.72
N VAL A 62 6.20 10.70 -19.39
CA VAL A 62 4.75 10.93 -19.47
C VAL A 62 4.23 10.02 -20.57
N GLY A 63 3.53 8.95 -20.20
CA GLY A 63 2.89 8.05 -21.15
C GLY A 63 1.49 8.52 -21.54
N GLU A 64 0.86 7.84 -22.50
CA GLU A 64 -0.55 8.10 -22.89
C GLU A 64 -1.53 7.92 -21.72
N LEU A 65 -1.18 7.07 -20.74
CA LEU A 65 -1.99 6.79 -19.54
C LEU A 65 -1.61 7.64 -18.33
N GLY A 66 -0.70 8.62 -18.48
CA GLY A 66 -0.30 9.55 -17.43
C GLY A 66 1.16 9.42 -16.98
N TYR A 67 1.44 9.91 -15.77
CA TYR A 67 2.79 9.96 -15.18
C TYR A 67 3.21 8.60 -14.62
N SER A 68 4.44 8.19 -14.94
CA SER A 68 5.00 6.91 -14.47
C SER A 68 5.58 7.00 -13.04
N SER A 69 5.96 8.21 -12.60
CA SER A 69 6.39 8.46 -11.22
C SER A 69 5.15 8.67 -10.35
N ILE A 70 4.81 7.65 -9.58
CA ILE A 70 3.66 7.64 -8.66
C ILE A 70 4.01 6.92 -7.36
N VAL A 71 3.28 7.24 -6.30
CA VAL A 71 3.25 6.49 -5.05
C VAL A 71 1.85 5.91 -4.87
N ASN A 72 1.76 4.64 -4.50
CA ASN A 72 0.48 4.00 -4.21
C ASN A 72 0.42 3.60 -2.74
N VAL A 73 -0.67 3.96 -2.08
CA VAL A 73 -1.05 3.49 -0.75
C VAL A 73 -2.31 2.65 -0.92
N ARG A 74 -2.29 1.44 -0.34
CA ARG A 74 -3.46 0.58 -0.28
C ARG A 74 -3.64 0.07 1.13
N VAL A 75 -4.82 0.31 1.68
CA VAL A 75 -5.23 -0.16 3.00
C VAL A 75 -6.32 -1.20 2.80
N HIS A 76 -6.15 -2.36 3.43
CA HIS A 76 -7.18 -3.39 3.48
C HIS A 76 -7.65 -3.52 4.92
N SER A 77 -8.96 -3.69 5.10
CA SER A 77 -9.56 -3.98 6.39
C SER A 77 -10.69 -5.00 6.23
N ASN A 78 -10.97 -5.72 7.31
CA ASN A 78 -12.16 -6.57 7.45
C ASN A 78 -13.42 -5.76 7.79
N GLU A 79 -13.26 -4.50 8.19
CA GLU A 79 -14.33 -3.57 8.50
C GLU A 79 -14.26 -2.34 7.58
N THR A 80 -15.36 -1.58 7.52
CA THR A 80 -15.39 -0.36 6.72
C THR A 80 -14.42 0.67 7.30
N ILE A 81 -13.50 1.11 6.45
CA ILE A 81 -12.60 2.24 6.69
C ILE A 81 -13.02 3.43 5.82
N THR A 82 -12.74 4.64 6.29
CA THR A 82 -13.15 5.90 5.65
C THR A 82 -11.91 6.77 5.42
N PHE A 83 -11.75 7.29 4.21
CA PHE A 83 -10.72 8.29 3.92
C PHE A 83 -11.05 9.61 4.61
N GLU A 84 -10.05 10.23 5.23
CA GLU A 84 -10.23 11.47 5.98
C GLU A 84 -9.50 12.63 5.29
N GLU A 85 -8.19 12.48 5.09
CA GLU A 85 -7.36 13.51 4.48
C GLU A 85 -6.05 12.96 3.91
N CYS A 86 -5.38 13.79 3.12
CA CYS A 86 -4.06 13.48 2.60
C CYS A 86 -3.25 14.77 2.44
N ILE A 87 -1.93 14.63 2.54
CA ILE A 87 -0.98 15.69 2.22
C ILE A 87 -0.02 15.13 1.17
N PRO A 88 0.19 15.83 0.03
CA PRO A 88 -0.50 17.03 -0.44
C PRO A 88 -2.02 16.86 -0.65
N SER A 89 -2.75 17.93 -0.95
CA SER A 89 -4.21 17.86 -1.08
C SER A 89 -4.67 16.93 -2.22
N ARG A 90 -5.90 16.41 -2.09
CA ARG A 90 -6.55 15.58 -3.12
C ARG A 90 -6.74 16.36 -4.43
N VAL A 91 -6.53 15.70 -5.55
CA VAL A 91 -6.82 16.21 -6.91
C VAL A 91 -7.91 15.42 -7.60
N THR A 92 -8.61 16.06 -8.53
CA THR A 92 -9.60 15.43 -9.42
C THR A 92 -8.96 15.04 -10.74
N TYR A 93 -9.56 14.07 -11.43
CA TYR A 93 -9.16 13.71 -12.79
C TYR A 93 -9.42 14.86 -13.79
N PRO A 94 -8.55 15.10 -14.78
CA PRO A 94 -7.25 14.47 -15.02
C PRO A 94 -6.19 14.91 -14.01
N MET A 95 -5.41 13.95 -13.49
CA MET A 95 -4.46 14.22 -12.40
C MET A 95 -3.28 15.08 -12.88
N THR A 96 -2.96 16.13 -12.12
CA THR A 96 -1.75 16.94 -12.29
C THR A 96 -0.68 16.51 -11.28
N ARG A 97 -0.66 17.10 -10.09
CA ARG A 97 0.19 16.74 -8.95
C ARG A 97 -0.68 16.69 -7.69
N GLY A 98 -0.60 15.59 -6.94
CA GLY A 98 -1.40 15.39 -5.74
C GLY A 98 -1.97 13.98 -5.63
N TRP A 99 -2.74 13.75 -4.57
CA TRP A 99 -3.37 12.46 -4.32
C TRP A 99 -4.67 12.30 -5.10
N TYR A 100 -4.81 11.17 -5.78
CA TYR A 100 -6.07 10.69 -6.31
C TYR A 100 -6.62 9.60 -5.41
N VAL A 101 -7.84 9.78 -4.93
CA VAL A 101 -8.55 8.84 -4.05
C VAL A 101 -9.91 8.54 -4.69
N PRO A 102 -10.10 7.38 -5.33
CA PRO A 102 -11.29 7.08 -6.12
C PRO A 102 -12.52 6.70 -5.28
N SER A 103 -12.33 6.36 -4.00
CA SER A 103 -13.42 6.04 -3.07
C SER A 103 -13.09 6.57 -1.68
N ASP A 104 -14.08 7.18 -1.04
CA ASP A 104 -13.92 7.75 0.30
C ASP A 104 -14.23 6.72 1.40
N SER A 105 -14.74 5.52 1.07
CA SER A 105 -14.93 4.45 2.04
C SER A 105 -14.95 3.06 1.40
N GLY A 106 -14.78 2.02 2.22
CA GLY A 106 -14.92 0.62 1.81
C GLY A 106 -14.10 -0.32 2.68
N LEU A 107 -13.97 -1.58 2.24
CA LEU A 107 -13.04 -2.56 2.83
C LEU A 107 -11.61 -2.40 2.28
N THR A 108 -11.46 -1.61 1.23
CA THR A 108 -10.17 -1.27 0.63
C THR A 108 -10.17 0.20 0.29
N LEU A 109 -9.18 0.93 0.81
CA LEU A 109 -8.87 2.28 0.38
C LEU A 109 -7.63 2.24 -0.51
N THR A 110 -7.65 3.04 -1.57
CA THR A 110 -6.50 3.22 -2.46
C THR A 110 -6.26 4.70 -2.63
N GLY A 111 -5.03 5.14 -2.41
CA GLY A 111 -4.56 6.47 -2.77
C GLY A 111 -3.42 6.35 -3.76
N THR A 112 -3.44 7.15 -4.82
CA THR A 112 -2.32 7.27 -5.75
C THR A 112 -1.84 8.71 -5.78
N PHE A 113 -0.63 8.96 -5.31
CA PHE A 113 0.01 10.27 -5.45
C PHE A 113 0.73 10.36 -6.79
N TYR A 114 0.43 11.41 -7.54
CA TYR A 114 1.07 11.73 -8.82
C TYR A 114 2.02 12.90 -8.62
N PHE A 115 3.25 12.78 -9.13
CA PHE A 115 4.20 13.88 -9.16
C PHE A 115 3.86 14.91 -10.25
N GLY A 116 3.18 14.49 -11.31
CA GLY A 116 2.89 15.34 -12.45
C GLY A 116 4.12 15.72 -13.26
N ASN A 117 4.01 16.84 -14.00
CA ASN A 117 5.13 17.49 -14.69
C ASN A 117 6.00 18.32 -13.74
N ASP A 118 5.78 18.22 -12.43
CA ASP A 118 6.43 19.06 -11.44
C ASP A 118 7.62 18.32 -10.81
N PRO A 119 8.87 18.77 -11.07
CA PRO A 119 10.07 18.14 -10.54
C PRO A 119 10.30 18.42 -9.04
N THR A 120 9.50 19.29 -8.42
CA THR A 120 9.66 19.66 -7.01
C THR A 120 9.55 18.43 -6.13
N ALA A 121 10.45 18.32 -5.15
CA ALA A 121 10.40 17.26 -4.15
C ALA A 121 9.13 17.38 -3.30
N VAL A 122 8.64 16.26 -2.80
CA VAL A 122 7.61 16.21 -1.76
C VAL A 122 8.28 15.87 -0.44
N GLU A 123 8.13 16.78 0.53
CA GLU A 123 8.72 16.68 1.88
C GLU A 123 7.70 16.21 2.92
N GLU A 124 6.41 16.13 2.53
CA GLU A 124 5.33 15.62 3.36
C GLU A 124 4.37 14.81 2.48
N LEU A 125 4.26 13.51 2.75
CA LEU A 125 3.46 12.60 1.95
C LEU A 125 2.65 11.65 2.84
N THR A 126 1.46 12.10 3.22
CA THR A 126 0.61 11.43 4.20
C THR A 126 -0.73 11.01 3.62
N PHE A 127 -1.26 9.90 4.13
CA PHE A 127 -2.59 9.39 3.82
C PHE A 127 -3.28 8.99 5.12
N THR A 128 -4.34 9.72 5.48
CA THR A 128 -5.08 9.53 6.73
C THR A 128 -6.45 8.95 6.46
N PHE A 129 -6.81 7.95 7.26
CA PHE A 129 -8.11 7.29 7.21
C PHE A 129 -8.58 6.96 8.62
N SER A 130 -9.88 6.72 8.78
CA SER A 130 -10.49 6.30 10.03
C SER A 130 -11.11 4.91 9.93
N GLY A 131 -11.23 4.24 11.08
CA GLY A 131 -11.91 2.95 11.20
C GLY A 131 -11.09 1.95 12.00
N VAL A 132 -11.58 0.71 12.03
CA VAL A 132 -10.87 -0.41 12.66
C VAL A 132 -10.02 -1.08 11.58
N VAL A 133 -8.73 -1.27 11.86
CA VAL A 133 -7.82 -2.02 10.99
C VAL A 133 -7.47 -3.32 11.68
N VAL A 134 -8.12 -4.42 11.31
CA VAL A 134 -7.71 -5.73 11.83
C VAL A 134 -6.66 -6.32 10.88
N PRO A 135 -5.46 -6.70 11.36
CA PRO A 135 -4.48 -7.41 10.56
C PRO A 135 -5.12 -8.61 9.89
N GLU A 136 -4.78 -8.84 8.62
CA GLU A 136 -5.12 -10.07 7.90
C GLU A 136 -4.39 -11.26 8.57
N ILE A 137 -5.01 -11.77 9.63
CA ILE A 137 -4.70 -13.01 10.35
C ILE A 137 -3.23 -13.14 10.79
N ASN A 138 -2.92 -12.60 11.97
CA ASN A 138 -1.78 -13.07 12.78
C ASN A 138 -2.21 -14.01 13.91
N SER A 139 -3.41 -14.60 13.77
CA SER A 139 -4.05 -15.38 14.80
C SER A 139 -3.56 -16.83 14.70
N ILE A 140 -2.63 -17.23 15.56
CA ILE A 140 -2.27 -18.64 15.78
C ILE A 140 -3.51 -19.41 16.32
N PHE A 141 -4.53 -18.70 16.82
CA PHE A 141 -5.75 -19.26 17.40
C PHE A 141 -6.54 -20.21 16.49
N PRO A 142 -6.92 -19.88 15.24
CA PRO A 142 -7.53 -20.84 14.32
C PRO A 142 -6.63 -22.04 14.05
N LEU A 143 -5.31 -21.87 13.96
CA LEU A 143 -4.38 -23.00 13.77
C LEU A 143 -4.33 -23.92 15.00
N ILE A 144 -4.29 -23.36 16.22
CA ILE A 144 -4.36 -24.10 17.49
C ILE A 144 -5.72 -24.80 17.64
N ALA A 145 -6.81 -24.11 17.32
CA ALA A 145 -8.14 -24.70 17.35
C ALA A 145 -8.25 -25.88 16.37
N LEU A 146 -7.71 -25.74 15.16
CA LEU A 146 -7.67 -26.81 14.17
C LEU A 146 -6.83 -28.01 14.66
N LEU A 147 -5.65 -27.75 15.22
CA LEU A 147 -4.77 -28.77 15.80
C LEU A 147 -5.41 -29.50 16.99
N ALA A 148 -6.10 -28.77 17.86
CA ALA A 148 -6.81 -29.33 19.00
C ALA A 148 -7.98 -30.23 18.56
N ILE A 149 -8.78 -29.77 17.58
CA ILE A 149 -9.87 -30.55 16.98
C ILE A 149 -9.31 -31.81 16.29
N ALA A 150 -8.22 -31.69 15.55
CA ALA A 150 -7.57 -32.83 14.89
C ALA A 150 -7.05 -33.86 15.90
N MET A 151 -6.39 -33.43 16.98
CA MET A 151 -5.94 -34.32 18.06
C MET A 151 -7.12 -35.03 18.75
N LEU A 152 -8.22 -34.31 19.03
CA LEU A 152 -9.43 -34.89 19.60
C LEU A 152 -10.04 -35.95 18.68
N ALA A 153 -10.12 -35.68 17.38
CA ALA A 153 -10.64 -36.63 16.40
C ALA A 153 -9.78 -37.91 16.33
N ILE A 154 -8.45 -37.79 16.37
CA ILE A 154 -7.52 -38.94 16.38
C ILE A 154 -7.67 -39.76 17.67
N THR A 155 -7.74 -39.10 18.83
CA THR A 155 -7.90 -39.80 20.12
C THR A 155 -9.25 -40.49 20.24
N LEU A 156 -10.33 -39.89 19.75
CA LEU A 156 -11.65 -40.53 19.71
C LEU A 156 -11.69 -41.71 18.73
N LYS A 157 -10.99 -41.63 17.60
CA LYS A 157 -10.86 -42.73 16.64
C LYS A 157 -10.07 -43.92 17.20
N ASN A 158 -8.99 -43.66 17.94
CA ASN A 158 -8.12 -44.70 18.50
C ASN A 158 -8.65 -45.35 19.80
N LYS A 159 -9.79 -44.87 20.34
CA LYS A 159 -10.47 -45.44 21.51
C LYS A 159 -11.60 -46.44 21.15
N LYS A 160 -11.84 -46.68 19.86
CA LYS A 160 -12.63 -47.81 19.35
C LYS A 160 -11.70 -48.94 18.93
#